data_AF-T0ZEJ2-F1
#
_entry.id   AF-T0ZEJ2-F1
#
_cell.length_a   1.000
_cell.length_b   1.000
_cell.length_c   1.000
_cell.angle_alpha   90.00
_cell.angle_beta   90.00
_cell.angle_gamma   90.00
#
_symmetry.space_group_name_H-M   'P 1'
#
loop_
_entity.id
_entity.type
_entity.pdbx_description
1 polymer ?
#
loop_
_entity_poly.entity_id
_entity_poly.type
_entity_poly.pdbx_seq_one_letter_code
_entity_poly.pdbx_strand_id
1 'polypeptide(L)' 'MTSVAIVNLVGLCQGGWMAAMLAARFPDKIASLVLAGSPIDTHAGNGPLVKMVKESPMSFYGNWCKAAAD' A
#
# COMPACT_ATOMS: atom_id res chain seq x y z
N MET A 1 7.16 23.91 23.65
CA MET A 1 7.56 22.88 22.67
C MET A 1 6.75 21.63 22.99
N THR A 2 5.72 21.31 22.20
CA THR A 2 5.02 20.03 22.33
C THR A 2 5.96 18.93 21.87
N SER A 3 6.29 17.97 22.73
CA SER A 3 7.04 16.80 22.30
C SER A 3 6.21 16.08 21.23
N VAL A 4 6.84 15.75 20.11
CA VAL A 4 6.21 14.87 19.12
C VAL A 4 6.41 13.46 19.64
N ALA A 5 5.31 12.78 20.00
CA ALA A 5 5.38 11.38 20.40
C ALA A 5 5.87 10.54 19.20
N ILE A 6 6.91 9.74 19.43
CA ILE A 6 7.35 8.71 18.50
C ILE A 6 6.40 7.51 18.64
N VAL A 7 5.95 6.94 17.54
CA VAL A 7 4.94 5.87 17.54
C VAL A 7 5.43 4.58 16.87
N ASN A 8 4.83 3.45 17.26
CA ASN A 8 4.90 2.20 16.50
C ASN A 8 3.73 2.17 15.53
N LEU A 9 4.00 2.06 14.24
CA LEU A 9 2.99 2.13 13.19
C LEU A 9 2.72 0.75 12.60
N VAL A 10 1.45 0.33 12.64
CA VAL A 10 1.00 -0.94 12.08
C VAL A 10 0.00 -0.65 10.97
N GLY A 11 0.25 -1.17 9.77
CA GLY A 11 -0.64 -1.04 8.64
C GLY A 11 -1.07 -2.39 8.06
N LEU A 12 -2.36 -2.52 7.75
CA LEU A 12 -2.97 -3.71 7.15
C LEU A 12 -3.48 -3.39 5.75
N CYS A 13 -3.18 -4.24 4.77
CA CYS A 13 -3.64 -4.11 3.39
C CYS A 13 -3.35 -2.69 2.83
N GLN A 14 -4.37 -1.92 2.43
CA GLN A 14 -4.22 -0.52 2.00
C GLN A 14 -3.60 0.37 3.10
N GLY A 15 -3.93 0.11 4.36
CA GLY A 15 -3.37 0.84 5.50
C GLY A 15 -1.85 0.67 5.62
N GLY A 16 -1.29 -0.44 5.14
CA GLY A 16 0.17 -0.63 5.08
C GLY A 16 0.85 0.27 4.05
N TRP A 17 0.21 0.53 2.90
CA TRP A 17 0.73 1.49 1.93
C TRP A 17 0.78 2.90 2.52
N MET A 18 -0.31 3.31 3.17
CA MET A 18 -0.37 4.59 3.87
C MET A 18 0.67 4.68 4.98
N ALA A 19 0.82 3.61 5.77
CA ALA A 19 1.81 3.55 6.84
C ALA A 19 3.25 3.65 6.32
N ALA A 20 3.57 2.96 5.23
CA ALA A 20 4.87 3.03 4.58
C ALA A 20 5.15 4.44 4.05
N MET A 21 4.18 5.07 3.38
CA MET A 21 4.28 6.46 2.93
C MET A 21 4.52 7.44 4.08
N LEU A 22 3.80 7.27 5.19
CA LEU A 22 3.97 8.12 6.38
C LEU A 22 5.35 7.94 7.01
N ALA A 23 5.80 6.70 7.18
CA ALA A 23 7.10 6.39 7.75
C ALA A 23 8.26 6.88 6.87
N ALA A 24 8.13 6.77 5.54
CA ALA A 24 9.12 7.31 4.60
C ALA A 24 9.17 8.85 4.64
N ARG A 25 8.02 9.51 4.82
CA ARG A 25 7.94 10.98 4.86
C ARG A 25 8.42 11.56 6.19
N PHE A 26 8.17 10.88 7.31
CA PHE A 26 8.47 11.38 8.66
C PHE A 26 9.22 10.32 9.49
N PRO A 27 10.42 9.91 9.08
CA PRO A 27 11.15 8.81 9.73
C PRO A 27 11.42 9.09 11.22
N ASP A 28 11.70 10.35 11.60
CA ASP A 28 11.99 10.75 12.98
C ASP A 28 10.78 10.62 13.94
N LYS A 29 9.59 10.34 13.40
CA LYS A 29 8.35 10.17 14.18
C LYS A 29 7.96 8.70 14.37
N ILE A 30 8.69 7.76 13.77
CA ILE A 30 8.32 6.34 13.72
C ILE A 30 9.41 5.48 14.37
N ALA A 31 9.09 4.83 15.48
CA ALA A 31 9.99 3.89 16.16
C ALA A 31 10.07 2.55 15.42
N SER A 32 8.94 2.08 14.88
CA SER A 32 8.86 0.84 14.12
C SER A 32 7.69 0.86 13.12
N LEU A 33 7.84 0.09 12.05
CA LEU A 33 6.81 -0.10 11.02
C LEU A 33 6.53 -1.59 10.86
N VAL A 34 5.27 -1.99 11.03
CA VAL A 34 4.77 -3.34 10.72
C VAL A 34 3.82 -3.27 9.54
N LEU A 35 4.08 -4.10 8.53
CA LEU A 35 3.27 -4.23 7.32
C LEU A 35 2.62 -5.61 7.30
N ALA A 36 1.33 -5.67 7.61
CA ALA A 36 0.56 -6.91 7.61
C ALA A 36 -0.23 -7.03 6.30
N GLY A 37 0.00 -8.10 5.52
CA GLY A 37 -0.73 -8.35 4.27
C GLY A 37 -0.75 -7.15 3.31
N SER A 38 0.33 -6.37 3.29
CA SER A 38 0.42 -5.09 2.58
C SER A 38 1.46 -5.19 1.48
N PRO A 39 1.08 -5.42 0.21
CA PRO A 39 2.03 -5.60 -0.88
C PRO A 39 2.67 -4.26 -1.25
N ILE A 40 3.87 -3.99 -0.72
CA ILE A 40 4.60 -2.72 -0.95
C ILE A 40 5.44 -2.72 -2.22
N ASP A 41 5.84 -3.92 -2.70
CA ASP A 41 6.44 -4.11 -4.01
C ASP A 41 5.47 -4.92 -4.87
N THR A 42 4.66 -4.22 -5.65
CA THR A 42 3.67 -4.83 -6.56
C THR A 42 4.29 -5.38 -7.84
N HIS A 43 5.60 -5.18 -8.03
CA HIS A 43 6.37 -5.69 -9.14
C HIS A 43 7.27 -6.88 -8.76
N ALA A 44 7.31 -7.26 -7.49
CA ALA A 44 8.10 -8.38 -6.99
C ALA A 44 7.64 -9.71 -7.61
N GLY A 45 8.61 -10.44 -8.17
CA GLY A 45 8.39 -11.78 -8.72
C GLY A 45 7.60 -11.81 -10.03
N ASN A 46 7.22 -13.02 -10.45
CA ASN A 46 6.52 -13.28 -11.72
C ASN A 46 5.25 -14.14 -11.51
N GLY A 47 4.57 -13.92 -10.38
CA GLY A 47 3.35 -14.65 -10.02
C GLY A 47 2.18 -14.37 -10.98
N PRO A 48 1.14 -15.21 -10.97
CA PRO A 48 -0.02 -15.08 -11.87
C PRO A 48 -0.68 -13.70 -11.82
N LEU A 49 -0.79 -13.10 -10.62
CA LEU A 49 -1.37 -11.77 -10.45
C LEU A 49 -0.55 -10.68 -11.17
N VAL A 50 0.78 -10.72 -11.04
CA VAL A 50 1.67 -9.75 -11.69
C VAL A 50 1.56 -9.85 -13.22
N LYS A 51 1.50 -11.08 -13.76
CA LYS A 51 1.29 -11.30 -15.20
C LYS A 51 -0.07 -10.76 -15.66
N MET A 52 -1.14 -11.15 -14.96
CA MET A 52 -2.50 -10.67 -15.25
C MET A 52 -2.56 -9.15 -15.27
N VAL A 53 -1.93 -8.48 -14.29
CA VAL A 53 -1.93 -7.01 -14.20
C VAL A 53 -1.15 -6.35 -15.35
N LYS A 54 -0.04 -6.96 -15.78
CA LYS A 54 0.77 -6.43 -16.90
C LYS A 54 0.13 -6.65 -18.27
N GLU A 55 -0.61 -7.74 -18.44
CA GLU A 55 -1.20 -8.15 -19.72
C GLU A 55 -2.60 -7.56 -19.93
N SER A 56 -3.31 -7.20 -18.85
CA SER A 56 -4.66 -6.63 -18.95
C SER A 56 -4.61 -5.16 -19.39
N PRO A 57 -5.46 -4.73 -20.34
CA PRO A 57 -5.57 -3.33 -20.69
C PRO A 57 -6.22 -2.52 -19.55
N MET A 58 -5.86 -1.25 -19.39
CA MET A 58 -6.44 -0.39 -18.34
C MET A 58 -7.98 -0.31 -18.38
N SER A 59 -8.58 -0.47 -19.57
CA SER A 59 -10.04 -0.51 -19.75
C SER A 59 -10.70 -1.68 -19.01
N PHE A 60 -9.99 -2.79 -18.82
CA PHE A 60 -10.45 -3.91 -18.00
C PHE A 60 -10.81 -3.42 -16.59
N TYR A 61 -9.85 -2.80 -15.88
CA TYR A 61 -10.07 -2.27 -14.53
C TYR A 61 -11.10 -1.15 -14.49
N GLY A 62 -11.10 -0.26 -15.48
CA GLY A 62 -12.07 0.83 -15.58
C GLY A 62 -13.52 0.35 -15.65
N ASN A 63 -13.77 -0.78 -16.30
CA ASN A 63 -15.11 -1.37 -16.38
C ASN A 63 -15.56 -1.97 -15.04
N TRP A 64 -14.65 -2.60 -14.30
CA TRP A 64 -14.94 -3.10 -12.95
C TRP A 64 -15.28 -1.97 -11.97
N CYS A 65 -14.56 -0.85 -12.02
CA CYS A 65 -14.86 0.30 -11.17
C CYS A 65 -16.24 0.91 -11.47
N LYS A 66 -16.65 0.94 -12.74
CA LYS A 66 -18.00 1.39 -13.11
C LYS A 66 -19.06 0.42 -12.60
N ALA A 67 -18.87 -0.88 -12.83
CA ALA A 67 -19.79 -1.90 -12.36
C ALA A 67 -19.95 -1.95 -10.83
N ALA A 68 -18.93 -1.57 -10.07
CA ALA A 68 -18.99 -1.48 -8.60
C ALA A 68 -19.66 -0.21 -8.07
N ALA A 69 -19.92 0.78 -8.95
CA ALA A 69 -20.58 2.03 -8.60
C ALA A 69 -22.09 2.02 -8.90
N ASP A 70 -22.57 0.99 -9.60
CA ASP A 70 -23.98 0.70 -9.89
C ASP A 70 -24.54 -0.31 -8.87
#